data_AF-A0A1C5IHG8-F1
#
_entry.id   AF-A0A1C5IHG8-F1
#
_cell.length_a   1.000
_cell.length_b   1.000
_cell.length_c   1.000
_cell.angle_alpha   90.00
_cell.angle_beta   90.00
_cell.angle_gamma   90.00
#
_symmetry.space_group_name_H-M   'P 1'
#
loop_
_entity.id
_entity.type
_entity.pdbx_description
1 polymer ?
#
loop_
_entity_poly.entity_id
_entity_poly.type
_entity_poly.pdbx_seq_one_letter_code
_entity_poly.pdbx_strand_id
1 'polypeptide(L)'
;MRRTLPSFAALALACLLTACGGDSGTTASASTTVTPAAATPGASAPAAIAPSADPATASPSGAPSAPAKPAPPKPKPPTTPALTCAQLAGAQLGSAAAPYNGYPDHIPLTEGIWNGEDGASVELQEPCGIGDLDGDGAADAVGTVRLRAGGTGQFWTVAVWRNSGGEPVYRALVDLGDRNPVTSISVSGQRATVVWLTRSDGRGMAELDIRRTSVYRLSGTTLVEVSHTDAPYTP
;
A
#
# COMPACT_ATOMS: atom_id res chain seq x y z
N MET A 1 -64.77 -11.28 14.28
CA MET A 1 -65.19 -10.10 13.48
C MET A 1 -64.01 -9.79 12.56
N ARG A 2 -64.07 -9.89 11.22
CA ARG A 2 -64.53 -8.84 10.27
C ARG A 2 -64.07 -7.45 10.74
N ARG A 3 -63.28 -6.61 10.06
CA ARG A 3 -62.74 -6.41 8.68
C ARG A 3 -61.56 -5.38 8.81
N THR A 4 -60.70 -4.98 7.86
CA THR A 4 -60.49 -5.24 6.41
C THR A 4 -59.03 -4.89 6.03
N LEU A 5 -58.51 -5.42 4.92
CA LEU A 5 -57.50 -4.73 4.07
C LEU A 5 -58.22 -3.82 3.06
N PRO A 6 -57.53 -2.81 2.50
CA PRO A 6 -57.50 -2.73 1.04
C PRO A 6 -56.12 -2.44 0.45
N SER A 7 -55.95 -2.88 -0.80
CA SER A 7 -54.76 -2.73 -1.65
C SER A 7 -54.73 -1.39 -2.41
N PHE A 8 -53.70 -1.26 -3.26
CA PHE A 8 -53.58 -0.45 -4.49
C PHE A 8 -52.79 0.87 -4.41
N ALA A 9 -51.59 0.84 -5.00
CA ALA A 9 -51.23 1.70 -6.13
C ALA A 9 -50.02 1.12 -6.88
N ALA A 10 -50.18 0.85 -8.17
CA ALA A 10 -49.07 0.66 -9.11
C ALA A 10 -49.08 1.84 -10.08
N LEU A 11 -47.92 2.44 -10.35
CA LEU A 11 -47.57 3.38 -11.46
C LEU A 11 -46.15 3.92 -11.12
N ALA A 12 -45.25 4.29 -12.03
CA ALA A 12 -45.20 4.09 -13.48
C ALA A 12 -43.73 4.01 -13.92
N LEU A 13 -43.42 3.21 -14.93
CA LEU A 13 -42.12 3.21 -15.60
C LEU A 13 -42.06 4.38 -16.59
N ALA A 14 -41.06 5.26 -16.48
CA ALA A 14 -40.83 6.35 -17.43
C ALA A 14 -39.39 6.28 -17.99
N CYS A 15 -39.25 5.70 -19.17
CA CYS A 15 -38.00 5.72 -19.92
C CYS A 15 -37.82 7.09 -20.59
N LEU A 16 -36.67 7.73 -20.40
CA LEU A 16 -36.22 8.88 -21.20
C LEU A 16 -35.03 8.46 -22.05
N LEU A 17 -35.30 8.22 -23.33
CA LEU A 17 -34.30 8.03 -24.37
C LEU A 17 -33.88 9.40 -24.91
N THR A 18 -32.67 9.85 -24.58
CA THR A 18 -32.01 10.97 -25.27
C THR A 18 -30.90 10.44 -26.17
N ALA A 19 -31.24 10.24 -27.45
CA ALA A 19 -30.29 9.93 -28.51
C ALA A 19 -30.39 11.01 -29.59
N CYS A 20 -29.28 11.70 -29.88
CA CYS A 20 -29.06 12.40 -31.15
C CYS A 20 -27.62 12.91 -31.30
N GLY A 21 -26.83 12.25 -32.17
CA GLY A 21 -25.66 12.81 -32.84
C GLY A 21 -24.37 12.99 -32.01
N GLY A 22 -23.19 12.84 -32.59
CA GLY A 22 -22.88 12.43 -33.97
C GLY A 22 -21.40 12.66 -34.26
N ASP A 23 -20.73 11.64 -34.79
CA ASP A 23 -19.28 11.65 -35.04
C ASP A 23 -18.85 12.71 -36.06
N SER A 24 -17.72 13.36 -35.81
CA SER A 24 -16.83 13.96 -36.82
C SER A 24 -15.53 14.41 -36.15
N GLY A 25 -14.50 13.57 -36.23
CA GLY A 25 -13.21 13.87 -35.63
C GLY A 25 -12.41 14.94 -36.38
N THR A 26 -11.41 15.49 -35.71
CA THR A 26 -10.18 15.99 -36.35
C THR A 26 -9.03 15.82 -35.38
N THR A 27 -8.05 14.99 -35.76
CA THR A 27 -6.81 14.78 -35.03
C THR A 27 -5.92 16.03 -35.12
N ALA A 28 -5.99 16.91 -34.13
CA ALA A 28 -5.03 17.99 -33.97
C ALA A 28 -3.70 17.44 -33.40
N SER A 29 -2.81 17.01 -34.29
CA SER A 29 -1.43 16.66 -33.93
C SER A 29 -0.68 17.92 -33.51
N ALA A 30 -0.55 18.15 -32.20
CA ALA A 30 0.28 19.21 -31.65
C ALA A 30 1.76 18.91 -31.94
N SER A 31 2.27 19.46 -33.04
CA SER A 31 3.66 19.28 -33.45
C SER A 31 4.61 20.01 -32.51
N THR A 32 5.39 19.26 -31.74
CA THR A 32 6.40 19.79 -30.83
C THR A 32 7.62 20.28 -31.61
N THR A 33 7.65 21.56 -32.00
CA THR A 33 8.88 22.21 -32.48
C THR A 33 9.83 22.46 -31.30
N VAL A 34 10.62 21.44 -30.97
CA VAL A 34 11.78 21.57 -30.09
C VAL A 34 12.99 21.91 -30.95
N THR A 35 13.41 23.17 -30.91
CA THR A 35 14.63 23.65 -31.56
C THR A 35 15.87 23.12 -30.83
N PRO A 36 16.78 22.39 -31.48
CA PRO A 36 18.05 22.00 -30.87
C PRO A 36 19.06 23.16 -30.94
N ALA A 37 19.29 23.84 -29.81
CA ALA A 37 20.41 24.77 -29.66
C ALA A 37 21.63 24.03 -29.09
N ALA A 38 22.76 24.11 -29.79
CA ALA A 38 24.03 23.47 -29.41
C ALA A 38 25.08 24.50 -28.94
N ALA A 39 26.14 23.98 -28.30
CA ALA A 39 27.32 24.68 -27.75
C ALA A 39 27.05 25.48 -26.44
N THR A 40 27.94 25.53 -25.44
CA THR A 40 29.39 25.16 -25.38
C THR A 40 29.75 24.69 -23.95
N PRO A 41 30.75 23.82 -23.71
CA PRO A 41 31.15 23.42 -22.35
C PRO A 41 32.06 24.47 -21.69
N GLY A 42 31.62 25.06 -20.58
CA GLY A 42 32.43 25.96 -19.75
C GLY A 42 33.13 25.20 -18.62
N ALA A 43 34.38 24.78 -18.83
CA ALA A 43 35.20 24.20 -17.78
C ALA A 43 35.77 25.28 -16.84
N SER A 44 35.62 25.09 -15.52
CA SER A 44 36.24 25.95 -14.49
C SER A 44 36.67 25.15 -13.26
N ALA A 45 37.87 24.57 -13.34
CA ALA A 45 38.78 24.34 -12.23
C ALA A 45 40.18 24.72 -12.79
N PRO A 46 41.02 25.47 -12.06
CA PRO A 46 41.68 24.89 -10.89
C PRO A 46 42.00 25.87 -9.73
N ALA A 47 42.21 25.31 -8.53
CA ALA A 47 43.09 25.90 -7.52
C ALA A 47 43.63 24.79 -6.60
N ALA A 48 44.77 24.20 -6.96
CA ALA A 48 45.56 23.40 -6.03
C ALA A 48 46.49 24.34 -5.25
N ILE A 49 46.58 24.17 -3.92
CA ILE A 49 47.61 24.80 -3.09
C ILE A 49 48.34 23.68 -2.35
N ALA A 50 49.67 23.71 -2.44
CA ALA A 50 50.58 22.68 -1.94
C ALA A 50 50.81 22.81 -0.40
N PRO A 51 51.43 21.82 0.27
CA PRO A 51 51.48 21.77 1.73
C PRO A 51 52.60 22.65 2.31
N SER A 52 52.34 23.24 3.47
CA SER A 52 53.36 23.85 4.34
C SER A 52 53.68 22.92 5.51
N ALA A 53 54.96 22.84 5.87
CA ALA A 53 55.48 21.88 6.84
C ALA A 53 55.30 22.28 8.32
N ASP A 54 55.41 21.26 9.16
CA ASP A 54 55.58 21.26 10.63
C ASP A 54 56.63 22.30 11.12
N PRO A 55 56.54 22.79 12.37
CA PRO A 55 57.07 21.96 13.47
C PRO A 55 56.40 22.07 14.86
N ALA A 56 56.81 21.10 15.70
CA ALA A 56 57.00 21.18 17.16
C ALA A 56 55.86 20.75 18.09
N THR A 57 55.84 19.44 18.36
CA THR A 57 56.05 18.86 19.70
C THR A 57 55.60 19.67 20.93
N ALA A 58 54.47 19.29 21.51
CA ALA A 58 54.21 19.42 22.94
C ALA A 58 53.44 18.20 23.45
N SER A 59 54.11 17.34 24.24
CA SER A 59 53.50 16.13 24.81
C SER A 59 52.91 16.44 26.19
N PRO A 60 51.59 16.30 26.41
CA PRO A 60 51.04 16.29 27.76
C PRO A 60 51.45 15.02 28.48
N SER A 61 51.93 15.17 29.72
CA SER A 61 52.33 14.05 30.58
C SER A 61 51.16 13.10 30.83
N GLY A 62 51.41 11.79 30.75
CA GLY A 62 50.40 10.77 31.04
C GLY A 62 50.05 10.73 32.53
N ALA A 63 48.80 11.01 32.86
CA ALA A 63 48.23 10.62 34.15
C ALA A 63 47.80 9.13 34.07
N PRO A 64 48.06 8.29 35.10
CA PRO A 64 47.57 6.92 35.11
C PRO A 64 46.04 6.92 35.28
N SER A 65 45.28 6.71 34.20
CA SER A 65 43.85 6.45 34.31
C SER A 65 43.62 5.14 35.06
N ALA A 66 43.03 5.22 36.24
CA ALA A 66 42.57 4.04 36.97
C ALA A 66 41.57 3.23 36.10
N PRO A 67 41.53 1.89 36.21
CA PRO A 67 40.59 1.08 35.44
C PRO A 67 39.15 1.52 35.76
N ALA A 68 38.46 2.04 34.74
CA ALA A 68 37.04 2.38 34.89
C ALA A 68 36.25 1.10 35.22
N LYS A 69 35.60 1.09 36.39
CA LYS A 69 34.71 0.01 36.80
C LYS A 69 33.68 -0.24 35.69
N PRO A 70 33.42 -1.50 35.27
CA PRO A 70 32.44 -1.78 34.23
C PRO A 70 31.10 -1.13 34.55
N ALA A 71 30.58 -0.34 33.62
CA ALA A 71 29.24 0.21 33.76
C ALA A 71 28.22 -0.95 33.84
N PRO A 72 27.21 -0.88 34.73
CA PRO A 72 26.18 -1.90 34.77
C PRO A 72 25.49 -1.99 33.39
N PRO A 73 25.11 -3.20 32.93
CA PRO A 73 24.49 -3.37 31.63
C PRO A 73 23.22 -2.53 31.54
N LYS A 74 23.12 -1.72 30.49
CA LYS A 74 21.96 -0.86 30.23
C LYS A 74 20.72 -1.75 30.10
N PRO A 75 19.59 -1.46 30.78
CA PRO A 75 18.38 -2.27 30.65
C PRO A 75 17.98 -2.41 29.18
N LYS A 76 17.70 -3.66 28.74
CA LYS A 76 17.17 -3.91 27.41
C LYS A 76 15.84 -3.13 27.27
N PRO A 77 15.64 -2.33 26.21
CA PRO A 77 14.37 -1.64 26.01
C PRO A 77 13.19 -2.63 26.02
N PRO A 78 12.03 -2.25 26.61
CA PRO A 78 10.84 -3.07 26.51
C PRO A 78 10.53 -3.31 25.03
N THR A 79 10.44 -4.57 24.64
CA THR A 79 10.22 -4.96 23.25
C THR A 79 8.72 -4.97 22.99
N THR A 80 8.23 -4.06 22.15
CA THR A 80 6.83 -4.04 21.72
C THR A 80 6.45 -5.41 21.13
N PRO A 81 5.31 -6.01 21.52
CA PRO A 81 4.85 -7.26 20.91
C PRO A 81 4.67 -7.09 19.41
N ALA A 82 5.15 -8.04 18.61
CA ALA A 82 4.88 -8.09 17.17
C ALA A 82 3.39 -8.28 16.90
N LEU A 83 2.87 -7.70 15.82
CA LEU A 83 1.54 -8.06 15.33
C LEU A 83 1.52 -9.51 14.84
N THR A 84 0.32 -10.10 14.82
CA THR A 84 0.05 -11.42 14.29
C THR A 84 -1.08 -11.36 13.27
N CYS A 85 -1.07 -12.24 12.26
CA CYS A 85 -2.11 -12.26 11.24
C CYS A 85 -3.52 -12.50 11.80
N ALA A 86 -3.63 -13.23 12.92
CA ALA A 86 -4.90 -13.47 13.60
C ALA A 86 -5.57 -12.18 14.11
N GLN A 87 -4.78 -11.16 14.50
CA GLN A 87 -5.34 -9.88 14.98
C GLN A 87 -6.02 -9.07 13.86
N LEU A 88 -5.67 -9.31 12.59
CA LEU A 88 -6.31 -8.63 11.46
C LEU A 88 -7.79 -8.98 11.33
N ALA A 89 -8.23 -10.13 11.87
CA ALA A 89 -9.63 -10.52 11.89
C ALA A 89 -10.53 -9.59 12.73
N GLY A 90 -9.96 -8.85 13.69
CA GLY A 90 -10.65 -7.83 14.48
C GLY A 90 -10.24 -6.40 14.16
N ALA A 91 -9.46 -6.18 13.09
CA ALA A 91 -8.87 -4.88 12.79
C ALA A 91 -9.85 -3.93 12.07
N GLN A 92 -9.60 -2.64 12.20
CA GLN A 92 -10.28 -1.61 11.43
C GLN A 92 -9.63 -1.48 10.04
N LEU A 93 -10.40 -1.22 8.99
CA LEU A 93 -9.93 -0.99 7.62
C LEU A 93 -10.39 0.39 7.13
N GLY A 94 -9.48 1.17 6.54
CA GLY A 94 -9.79 2.55 6.17
C GLY A 94 -9.79 3.50 7.38
N SER A 95 -9.86 4.81 7.09
CA SER A 95 -9.98 5.88 8.09
C SER A 95 -10.40 7.18 7.40
N ALA A 96 -10.83 8.20 8.15
CA ALA A 96 -11.14 9.52 7.58
C ALA A 96 -9.95 10.18 6.83
N ALA A 97 -8.70 9.83 7.17
CA ALA A 97 -7.50 10.33 6.49
C ALA A 97 -7.07 9.49 5.27
N ALA A 98 -7.57 8.25 5.18
CA ALA A 98 -7.33 7.33 4.08
C ALA A 98 -8.54 6.37 3.94
N PRO A 99 -9.65 6.84 3.32
CA PRO A 99 -10.88 6.06 3.14
C PRO A 99 -10.64 4.73 2.42
N TYR A 100 -11.36 3.69 2.81
CA TYR A 100 -11.42 2.45 2.03
C TYR A 100 -12.64 2.50 1.10
N ASN A 101 -12.45 2.34 -0.21
CA ASN A 101 -13.53 2.30 -1.22
C ASN A 101 -14.62 3.38 -1.06
N GLY A 102 -14.23 4.61 -0.68
CA GLY A 102 -15.16 5.73 -0.49
C GLY A 102 -15.98 5.72 0.82
N TYR A 103 -15.87 4.71 1.68
CA TYR A 103 -16.44 4.77 3.03
C TYR A 103 -15.67 5.83 3.85
N PRO A 104 -16.36 6.87 4.39
CA PRO A 104 -15.69 8.00 5.03
C PRO A 104 -15.11 7.64 6.40
N ASP A 105 -15.75 6.71 7.09
CA ASP A 105 -15.30 6.15 8.36
C ASP A 105 -14.55 4.83 8.16
N HIS A 106 -13.99 4.30 9.25
CA HIS A 106 -13.38 2.98 9.23
C HIS A 106 -14.42 1.86 9.15
N ILE A 107 -14.06 0.78 8.48
CA ILE A 107 -14.80 -0.48 8.44
C ILE A 107 -14.29 -1.37 9.58
N PRO A 108 -15.12 -1.75 10.57
CA PRO A 108 -14.73 -2.71 11.60
C PRO A 108 -14.87 -4.15 11.06
N LEU A 109 -13.77 -4.88 10.93
CA LEU A 109 -13.82 -6.31 10.66
C LEU A 109 -14.19 -7.07 11.94
N THR A 110 -15.11 -8.03 11.81
CA THR A 110 -15.46 -9.00 12.85
C THR A 110 -15.19 -10.39 12.30
N GLU A 111 -14.29 -11.14 12.94
CA GLU A 111 -13.84 -12.46 12.44
C GLU A 111 -13.32 -12.43 10.98
N GLY A 112 -12.74 -11.29 10.58
CA GLY A 112 -12.23 -11.02 9.24
C GLY A 112 -13.30 -10.55 8.24
N ILE A 113 -14.55 -10.37 8.67
CA ILE A 113 -15.67 -10.06 7.78
C ILE A 113 -16.34 -8.75 8.18
N TRP A 114 -16.78 -7.98 7.19
CA TRP A 114 -17.75 -6.90 7.36
C TRP A 114 -18.82 -6.98 6.27
N ASN A 115 -20.05 -6.61 6.62
CA ASN A 115 -21.18 -6.52 5.70
C ASN A 115 -21.84 -5.14 5.88
N GLY A 116 -21.95 -4.38 4.78
CA GLY A 116 -22.57 -3.07 4.74
C GLY A 116 -24.08 -3.14 4.53
N GLU A 117 -24.78 -2.12 5.01
CA GLU A 117 -26.23 -1.94 4.79
C GLU A 117 -26.58 -1.71 3.30
N ASP A 118 -25.60 -1.28 2.51
CA ASP A 118 -25.64 -1.14 1.05
C ASP A 118 -25.50 -2.48 0.29
N GLY A 119 -25.34 -3.59 1.00
CA GLY A 119 -25.11 -4.92 0.42
C GLY A 119 -23.66 -5.16 -0.01
N ALA A 120 -22.73 -4.26 0.32
CA ALA A 120 -21.31 -4.55 0.17
C ALA A 120 -20.84 -5.56 1.23
N SER A 121 -19.82 -6.34 0.89
CA SER A 121 -19.11 -7.17 1.87
C SER A 121 -17.60 -7.05 1.68
N VAL A 122 -16.87 -7.00 2.79
CA VAL A 122 -15.40 -6.99 2.83
C VAL A 122 -14.97 -8.21 3.63
N GLU A 123 -14.01 -8.95 3.09
CA GLU A 123 -13.55 -10.22 3.62
C GLU A 123 -12.01 -10.22 3.64
N LEU A 124 -11.40 -10.34 4.80
CA LEU A 124 -9.96 -10.57 4.97
C LEU A 124 -9.60 -11.88 4.26
N GLN A 125 -8.53 -11.87 3.50
CA GLN A 125 -8.05 -13.01 2.72
C GLN A 125 -6.66 -13.42 3.22
N GLU A 126 -6.43 -14.73 3.25
CA GLU A 126 -5.08 -15.27 3.31
C GLU A 126 -4.37 -15.07 1.96
N PRO A 127 -3.03 -14.94 1.95
CA PRO A 127 -2.13 -14.92 3.10
C PRO A 127 -1.93 -13.51 3.70
N CYS A 128 -1.27 -13.46 4.86
CA CYS A 128 -0.79 -12.25 5.51
C CYS A 128 0.72 -12.36 5.80
N GLY A 129 1.43 -11.23 5.82
CA GLY A 129 2.83 -11.12 6.16
C GLY A 129 3.07 -10.17 7.34
N ILE A 130 4.03 -10.52 8.20
CA ILE A 130 4.42 -9.75 9.40
C ILE A 130 5.86 -9.29 9.29
N GLY A 131 6.15 -8.05 9.66
CA GLY A 131 7.50 -7.50 9.72
C GLY A 131 7.51 -5.96 9.82
N ASP A 132 8.66 -5.40 10.17
CA ASP A 132 8.87 -3.95 10.26
C ASP A 132 8.81 -3.28 8.86
N LEU A 133 7.80 -2.44 8.63
CA LEU A 133 7.63 -1.67 7.39
C LEU A 133 8.02 -0.20 7.51
N ASP A 134 7.79 0.43 8.66
CA ASP A 134 8.00 1.87 8.85
C ASP A 134 9.40 2.24 9.42
N GLY A 135 10.13 1.24 9.92
CA GLY A 135 11.47 1.36 10.48
C GLY A 135 11.52 1.68 11.98
N ASP A 136 10.40 1.64 12.71
CA ASP A 136 10.37 1.91 14.16
C ASP A 136 10.83 0.72 15.04
N GLY A 137 11.03 -0.45 14.43
CA GLY A 137 11.50 -1.67 15.09
C GLY A 137 10.41 -2.54 15.72
N ALA A 138 9.14 -2.12 15.65
CA ALA A 138 8.00 -3.00 15.87
C ALA A 138 7.61 -3.71 14.55
N ALA A 139 7.10 -4.94 14.64
CA ALA A 139 6.65 -5.66 13.45
C ALA A 139 5.19 -5.30 13.14
N ASP A 140 4.98 -4.70 11.97
CA ASP A 140 3.71 -4.38 11.34
C ASP A 140 3.07 -5.60 10.68
N ALA A 141 1.85 -5.44 10.16
CA ALA A 141 1.12 -6.47 9.44
C ALA A 141 0.66 -5.98 8.06
N VAL A 142 0.77 -6.88 7.07
CA VAL A 142 0.26 -6.70 5.71
C VAL A 142 -0.71 -7.83 5.42
N GLY A 143 -1.92 -7.49 5.06
CA GLY A 143 -2.97 -8.44 4.69
C GLY A 143 -3.63 -8.03 3.38
N THR A 144 -4.51 -8.89 2.88
CA THR A 144 -5.33 -8.57 1.72
C THR A 144 -6.79 -8.64 2.10
N VAL A 145 -7.62 -7.76 1.54
CA VAL A 145 -9.07 -7.81 1.67
C VAL A 145 -9.71 -7.94 0.30
N ARG A 146 -10.87 -8.59 0.25
CA ARG A 146 -11.71 -8.74 -0.93
C ARG A 146 -13.05 -8.06 -0.71
N LEU A 147 -13.35 -7.07 -1.54
CA LEU A 147 -14.64 -6.37 -1.58
C LEU A 147 -15.56 -6.97 -2.64
N ARG A 148 -16.84 -7.13 -2.29
CA ARG A 148 -17.95 -7.36 -3.24
C ARG A 148 -19.00 -6.28 -3.03
N ALA A 149 -19.18 -5.38 -3.99
CA ALA A 149 -20.11 -4.25 -3.91
C ALA A 149 -21.47 -4.56 -4.61
N GLY A 150 -22.10 -5.69 -4.28
CA GLY A 150 -23.39 -6.12 -4.84
C GLY A 150 -23.41 -6.63 -6.29
N GLY A 151 -22.35 -6.39 -7.08
CA GLY A 151 -22.16 -6.95 -8.42
C GLY A 151 -21.47 -8.33 -8.45
N THR A 152 -21.08 -8.78 -9.65
CA THR A 152 -20.25 -10.01 -9.82
C THR A 152 -18.75 -9.77 -9.67
N GLY A 153 -18.33 -8.52 -9.50
CA GLY A 153 -16.94 -8.12 -9.26
C GLY A 153 -16.45 -8.54 -7.87
N GLN A 154 -15.16 -8.83 -7.76
CA GLN A 154 -14.47 -9.14 -6.52
C GLN A 154 -13.16 -8.36 -6.50
N PHE A 155 -13.16 -7.20 -5.86
CA PHE A 155 -12.02 -6.28 -5.86
C PHE A 155 -11.05 -6.63 -4.74
N TRP A 156 -9.78 -6.81 -5.08
CA TRP A 156 -8.73 -7.15 -4.14
C TRP A 156 -7.92 -5.89 -3.79
N THR A 157 -7.64 -5.70 -2.51
CA THR A 157 -6.86 -4.58 -1.99
C THR A 157 -5.85 -5.09 -0.97
N VAL A 158 -4.58 -4.74 -1.12
CA VAL A 158 -3.55 -4.98 -0.09
C VAL A 158 -3.62 -3.83 0.91
N ALA A 159 -3.66 -4.14 2.21
CA ALA A 159 -3.73 -3.18 3.28
C ALA A 159 -2.61 -3.39 4.31
N VAL A 160 -2.18 -2.29 4.93
CA VAL A 160 -1.12 -2.25 5.95
C VAL A 160 -1.70 -1.77 7.26
N TRP A 161 -1.39 -2.51 8.33
CA TRP A 161 -1.66 -2.16 9.70
C TRP A 161 -0.35 -1.94 10.44
N ARG A 162 -0.18 -0.73 10.95
CA ARG A 162 0.94 -0.35 11.80
C ARG A 162 0.77 -0.98 13.18
N ASN A 163 1.86 -1.42 13.78
CA ASN A 163 1.88 -1.83 15.18
C ASN A 163 1.79 -0.63 16.12
N SER A 164 0.71 -0.54 16.90
CA SER A 164 0.53 0.49 17.93
C SER A 164 0.51 -0.14 19.32
N GLY A 165 1.68 -0.60 19.79
CA GLY A 165 1.81 -1.17 21.13
C GLY A 165 1.32 -2.62 21.26
N GLY A 166 1.29 -3.36 20.15
CA GLY A 166 0.71 -4.70 20.03
C GLY A 166 -0.66 -4.73 19.34
N GLU A 167 -1.29 -3.58 19.07
CA GLU A 167 -2.60 -3.49 18.39
C GLU A 167 -2.47 -3.03 16.92
N PRO A 168 -3.25 -3.60 15.97
CA PRO A 168 -3.19 -3.26 14.56
C PRO A 168 -3.95 -1.96 14.24
N VAL A 169 -3.24 -0.92 13.82
CA VAL A 169 -3.84 0.36 13.40
C VAL A 169 -3.70 0.54 11.90
N TYR A 170 -4.82 0.66 11.19
CA TYR A 170 -4.83 0.86 9.73
C TYR A 170 -3.95 2.04 9.30
N ARG A 171 -3.15 1.84 8.25
CA ARG A 171 -2.11 2.79 7.83
C ARG A 171 -2.13 3.19 6.36
N ALA A 172 -2.31 2.24 5.45
CA ALA A 172 -2.26 2.45 4.02
C ALA A 172 -2.93 1.29 3.26
N LEU A 173 -3.25 1.51 1.99
CA LEU A 173 -3.71 0.49 1.05
C LEU A 173 -3.11 0.66 -0.34
N VAL A 174 -3.27 -0.37 -1.17
CA VAL A 174 -3.19 -0.29 -2.64
C VAL A 174 -4.18 -1.28 -3.27
N ASP A 175 -4.97 -0.81 -4.23
CA ASP A 175 -5.94 -1.64 -4.93
C ASP A 175 -5.27 -2.47 -6.04
N LEU A 176 -5.52 -3.77 -6.05
CA LEU A 176 -5.12 -4.69 -7.10
C LEU A 176 -6.20 -4.84 -8.18
N GLY A 177 -7.46 -4.52 -7.86
CA GLY A 177 -8.59 -4.54 -8.80
C GLY A 177 -9.38 -5.85 -8.83
N ASP A 178 -10.21 -6.02 -9.86
CA ASP A 178 -11.20 -7.10 -9.97
C ASP A 178 -10.55 -8.46 -10.30
N ARG A 179 -10.88 -9.49 -9.49
CA ARG A 179 -10.45 -10.89 -9.58
C ARG A 179 -8.93 -11.13 -9.59
N ASN A 180 -8.18 -10.34 -8.83
CA ASN A 180 -6.72 -10.44 -8.75
C ASN A 180 -6.24 -11.03 -7.39
N PRO A 181 -6.34 -12.36 -7.18
CA PRO A 181 -6.07 -12.98 -5.88
C PRO A 181 -4.58 -12.94 -5.49
N VAL A 182 -4.33 -12.62 -4.23
CA VAL A 182 -2.99 -12.71 -3.63
C VAL A 182 -2.70 -14.16 -3.21
N THR A 183 -1.47 -14.59 -3.45
CA THR A 183 -0.98 -15.96 -3.22
C THR A 183 0.22 -16.03 -2.27
N SER A 184 0.92 -14.92 -2.06
CA SER A 184 1.99 -14.79 -1.06
C SER A 184 2.16 -13.34 -0.61
N ILE A 185 2.46 -13.14 0.67
CA ILE A 185 2.92 -11.87 1.22
C ILE A 185 4.12 -12.15 2.11
N SER A 186 5.17 -11.35 1.99
CA SER A 186 6.31 -11.34 2.92
C SER A 186 6.74 -9.91 3.20
N VAL A 187 7.24 -9.66 4.41
CA VAL A 187 7.73 -8.34 4.84
C VAL A 187 9.18 -8.48 5.27
N SER A 188 10.07 -7.72 4.65
CA SER A 188 11.49 -7.65 5.04
C SER A 188 12.15 -6.37 4.52
N GLY A 189 13.12 -5.83 5.27
CA GLY A 189 13.88 -4.66 4.84
C GLY A 189 13.03 -3.42 4.51
N GLN A 190 11.98 -3.15 5.31
CA GLN A 190 11.01 -2.06 5.10
C GLN A 190 10.27 -2.14 3.76
N ARG A 191 10.03 -3.36 3.27
CA ARG A 191 9.30 -3.64 2.02
C ARG A 191 8.34 -4.80 2.20
N ALA A 192 7.18 -4.69 1.58
CA ALA A 192 6.25 -5.81 1.41
C ALA A 192 6.41 -6.38 0.00
N THR A 193 6.67 -7.69 -0.12
CA THR A 193 6.64 -8.39 -1.41
C THR A 193 5.35 -9.20 -1.48
N VAL A 194 4.53 -8.92 -2.48
CA VAL A 194 3.20 -9.51 -2.69
C VAL A 194 3.21 -10.24 -4.03
N VAL A 195 2.87 -11.53 -4.01
CA VAL A 195 2.70 -12.34 -5.23
C VAL A 195 1.21 -12.52 -5.47
N TRP A 196 0.73 -12.12 -6.65
CA TRP A 196 -0.68 -12.14 -7.00
C TRP A 196 -0.92 -12.58 -8.45
N LEU A 197 -2.10 -13.10 -8.72
CA LEU A 197 -2.51 -13.51 -10.06
C LEU A 197 -3.28 -12.37 -10.72
N THR A 198 -3.04 -12.18 -12.01
CA THR A 198 -3.72 -11.19 -12.85
C THR A 198 -3.73 -11.66 -14.30
N ARG A 199 -4.12 -10.76 -15.21
CA ARG A 199 -4.28 -11.06 -16.63
C ARG A 199 -3.52 -10.10 -17.54
N SER A 200 -3.13 -10.61 -18.71
CA SER A 200 -2.64 -9.81 -19.83
C SER A 200 -3.73 -8.87 -20.35
N ASP A 201 -3.32 -7.80 -21.03
CA ASP A 201 -4.23 -6.90 -21.71
C ASP A 201 -5.08 -7.64 -22.76
N GLY A 202 -6.33 -7.22 -22.92
CA GLY A 202 -7.30 -7.84 -23.84
C GLY A 202 -7.87 -9.20 -23.41
N ARG A 203 -7.36 -9.86 -22.37
CA ARG A 203 -7.94 -11.11 -21.81
C ARG A 203 -9.25 -10.84 -21.08
N GLY A 204 -10.14 -11.82 -21.04
CA GLY A 204 -11.42 -11.75 -20.33
C GLY A 204 -11.26 -11.58 -18.82
N MET A 205 -12.24 -10.94 -18.17
CA MET A 205 -12.21 -10.58 -16.75
C MET A 205 -12.19 -11.75 -15.75
N ALA A 206 -12.30 -12.99 -16.22
CA ALA A 206 -12.22 -14.22 -15.43
C ALA A 206 -10.99 -15.08 -15.77
N GLU A 207 -10.17 -14.65 -16.74
CA GLU A 207 -8.93 -15.31 -17.10
C GLU A 207 -7.79 -14.82 -16.20
N LEU A 208 -6.88 -15.72 -15.82
CA LEU A 208 -5.64 -15.41 -15.11
C LEU A 208 -4.50 -16.11 -15.84
N ASP A 209 -3.60 -15.34 -16.45
CA ASP A 209 -2.46 -15.83 -17.24
C ASP A 209 -1.12 -15.16 -16.84
N ILE A 210 -1.14 -14.28 -15.84
CA ILE A 210 0.05 -13.65 -15.26
C ILE A 210 0.12 -13.93 -13.75
N ARG A 211 1.30 -14.31 -13.26
CA ARG A 211 1.68 -14.21 -11.85
C ARG A 211 2.62 -13.02 -11.69
N ARG A 212 2.13 -11.95 -11.06
CA ARG A 212 2.89 -10.76 -10.73
C ARG A 212 3.52 -10.89 -9.34
N THR A 213 4.76 -10.43 -9.21
CA THR A 213 5.43 -10.22 -7.92
C THR A 213 5.70 -8.73 -7.77
N SER A 214 4.88 -8.05 -6.98
CA SER A 214 5.00 -6.62 -6.68
C SER A 214 5.78 -6.41 -5.39
N VAL A 215 6.68 -5.42 -5.38
CA VAL A 215 7.40 -4.97 -4.18
C VAL A 215 6.93 -3.57 -3.85
N TYR A 216 6.39 -3.41 -2.65
CA TYR A 216 5.88 -2.15 -2.13
C TYR A 216 6.73 -1.60 -1.00
N ARG A 217 6.74 -0.28 -0.85
CA ARG A 217 7.32 0.44 0.29
C ARG A 217 6.28 1.36 0.91
N LEU A 218 6.21 1.36 2.25
CA LEU A 218 5.38 2.32 2.98
C LEU A 218 6.03 3.71 2.93
N SER A 219 5.24 4.74 2.60
CA SER A 219 5.67 6.14 2.56
C SER A 219 4.58 7.01 3.21
N GLY A 220 4.78 7.37 4.47
CA GLY A 220 3.75 8.08 5.26
C GLY A 220 2.51 7.21 5.45
N THR A 221 1.40 7.59 4.82
CA THR A 221 0.10 6.89 4.78
C THR A 221 -0.19 6.24 3.42
N THR A 222 0.82 6.15 2.54
CA THR A 222 0.69 5.57 1.19
C THR A 222 1.54 4.31 1.05
N LEU A 223 1.05 3.33 0.30
CA LEU A 223 1.81 2.14 -0.07
C LEU A 223 2.18 2.24 -1.56
N VAL A 224 3.46 2.38 -1.86
CA VAL A 224 3.96 2.68 -3.21
C VAL A 224 4.63 1.45 -3.80
N GLU A 225 4.21 1.02 -4.99
CA GLU A 225 4.94 -0.02 -5.74
C GLU A 225 6.28 0.55 -6.22
N VAL A 226 7.38 -0.07 -5.82
CA VAL A 226 8.74 0.35 -6.19
C VAL A 226 9.34 -0.50 -7.33
N SER A 227 8.77 -1.69 -7.58
CA SER A 227 9.13 -2.58 -8.68
C SER A 227 8.13 -3.75 -8.75
N HIS A 228 7.91 -4.31 -9.93
CA HIS A 228 7.29 -5.64 -10.07
C HIS A 228 8.01 -6.50 -11.10
N THR A 229 7.73 -7.80 -11.09
CA THR A 229 8.06 -8.74 -12.18
C THR A 229 6.85 -9.60 -12.52
N ASP A 230 6.66 -9.87 -13.81
CA ASP A 230 5.59 -10.72 -14.32
C ASP A 230 6.15 -12.03 -14.87
N ALA A 231 5.47 -13.13 -14.58
CA ALA A 231 5.73 -14.43 -15.16
C ALA A 231 4.43 -15.04 -15.72
N PRO A 232 4.47 -15.83 -16.80
CA PRO A 232 3.31 -16.59 -17.25
C PRO A 232 2.76 -17.46 -16.13
N TYR A 233 1.43 -17.48 -16.01
CA TYR A 233 0.68 -18.38 -15.15
C TYR A 233 -0.16 -19.32 -16.01
N THR A 234 -0.17 -20.59 -15.64
CA THR A 234 -1.03 -21.62 -16.23
C THR A 234 -1.62 -22.39 -15.06
N PRO A 235 -2.96 -22.34 -14.86
CA PRO A 235 -3.65 -23.04 -13.77
C PRO A 235 -3.45 -24.56 -13.77
#